data_AF-C4MAA7-F1
#
_entry.id   AF-C4MAA7-F1
#
_cell.length_a   1.000
_cell.length_b   1.000
_cell.length_c   1.000
_cell.angle_alpha   90.00
_cell.angle_beta   90.00
_cell.angle_gamma   90.00
#
_symmetry.space_group_name_H-M   'P 1'
#
loop_
_entity.id
_entity.type
_entity.pdbx_description
1 polymer ?
#
loop_
_entity_poly.entity_id
_entity_poly.type
_entity_poly.pdbx_seq_one_letter_code
_entity_poly.pdbx_strand_id
1 'polypeptide(L)'
;MQLGYNEIMIVSKYFEDINDFINLEIGIKRFQGNMERFHFNPIPLNQHSRRLFPNIETFHIYNKKDEVFKDGRIIKQIIWYKVNYSRYLEEKEEGNICKNIEYTKEDRIKYGNTIPIEVNSLGNECFSFYSILTPINIPNIIKMRHSFDRCSTLTTVNIPTSVTQIGDRCFSKCTSLQSINIPTSVIEIGNKCFFECYSLTSIAIPTNVSKIGDRCFYGCKSLTSIEIPTSVTEIGNLCFKECTSLTSINIPSSITSFGIGCFYHCGCEEELKKNKTIPEYCF
;
A
#
# COMPACT_ATOMS: atom_id res chain seq x y z
N MET A 1 0.75 -25.93 33.16
CA MET A 1 -0.44 -25.70 32.32
C MET A 1 -0.50 -26.81 31.28
N GLN A 2 -1.56 -27.64 31.26
CA GLN A 2 -1.72 -28.65 30.20
C GLN A 2 -2.51 -28.01 29.05
N LEU A 3 -1.93 -27.97 27.85
CA LEU A 3 -2.65 -27.57 26.63
C LEU A 3 -3.64 -28.68 26.27
N GLY A 4 -4.91 -28.32 26.08
CA GLY A 4 -5.94 -29.19 25.54
C GLY A 4 -5.98 -29.14 24.01
N TYR A 5 -7.01 -29.79 23.43
CA TYR A 5 -7.14 -29.89 21.98
C TYR A 5 -7.50 -28.58 21.29
N ASN A 6 -8.30 -27.73 21.93
CA ASN A 6 -8.65 -26.44 21.33
C ASN A 6 -7.43 -25.53 21.31
N GLU A 7 -6.62 -25.57 22.37
CA GLU A 7 -5.39 -24.82 22.48
C GLU A 7 -4.37 -25.29 21.44
N ILE A 8 -4.22 -26.61 21.23
CA ILE A 8 -3.28 -27.10 20.21
C ILE A 8 -3.73 -26.78 18.79
N MET A 9 -5.04 -26.77 18.51
CA MET A 9 -5.57 -26.29 17.23
C MET A 9 -5.30 -24.81 17.00
N ILE A 10 -5.29 -23.98 18.05
CA ILE A 10 -4.93 -22.57 17.94
C ILE A 10 -3.43 -22.42 17.68
N VAL A 11 -2.60 -23.13 18.45
CA VAL A 11 -1.13 -23.06 18.33
C VAL A 11 -0.65 -23.59 16.99
N SER A 12 -1.20 -24.70 16.50
CA SER A 12 -0.78 -25.31 15.23
C SER A 12 -1.12 -24.47 13.99
N LYS A 13 -1.94 -23.41 14.11
CA LYS A 13 -2.09 -22.42 13.03
C LYS A 13 -0.83 -21.60 12.75
N TYR A 14 0.12 -21.59 13.69
CA TYR A 14 1.39 -20.88 13.57
C TYR A 14 2.54 -21.79 13.14
N PHE A 15 2.26 -23.04 12.81
CA PHE A 15 3.25 -23.94 12.23
C PHE A 15 3.61 -23.50 10.81
N GLU A 16 4.88 -23.68 10.44
CA GLU A 16 5.42 -23.16 9.18
C GLU A 16 5.28 -24.17 8.05
N ASP A 17 5.42 -25.46 8.36
CA ASP A 17 5.33 -26.53 7.38
C ASP A 17 4.65 -27.80 7.90
N ILE A 18 4.48 -28.78 7.01
CA ILE A 18 3.79 -30.03 7.31
C ILE A 18 4.51 -30.89 8.36
N ASN A 19 5.84 -30.80 8.46
CA ASN A 19 6.62 -31.57 9.42
C ASN A 19 6.30 -31.13 10.85
N ASP A 20 5.97 -29.86 11.10
CA ASP A 20 5.54 -29.41 12.42
C ASP A 20 4.27 -30.15 12.88
N PHE A 21 3.30 -30.32 11.97
CA PHE A 21 2.09 -31.09 12.25
C PHE A 21 2.39 -32.58 12.46
N ILE A 22 3.22 -33.16 11.59
CA ILE A 22 3.61 -34.58 11.70
C ILE A 22 4.34 -34.82 13.03
N ASN A 23 5.29 -33.96 13.38
CA ASN A 23 6.07 -34.05 14.61
C ASN A 23 5.19 -33.90 15.85
N LEU A 24 4.17 -33.04 15.81
CA LEU A 24 3.19 -32.91 16.88
C LEU A 24 2.42 -34.22 17.12
N GLU A 25 1.89 -34.84 16.05
CA GLU A 25 1.07 -36.04 16.16
C GLU A 25 1.87 -37.30 16.51
N ILE A 26 3.10 -37.42 15.98
CA ILE A 26 4.00 -38.55 16.27
C ILE A 26 4.62 -38.37 17.67
N GLY A 27 5.08 -37.17 18.00
CA GLY A 27 5.78 -36.88 19.24
C GLY A 27 4.88 -36.88 20.47
N ILE A 28 3.58 -36.59 20.32
CA ILE A 28 2.64 -36.50 21.43
C ILE A 28 1.36 -37.28 21.09
N LYS A 29 1.31 -38.57 21.48
CA LYS A 29 0.17 -39.48 21.22
C LYS A 29 -1.22 -38.88 21.49
N ARG A 30 -1.34 -38.04 22.53
CA ARG A 30 -2.62 -37.41 22.87
C ARG A 30 -3.13 -36.49 21.76
N PHE A 31 -2.28 -35.95 20.88
CA PHE A 31 -2.65 -35.05 19.81
C PHE A 31 -2.76 -35.74 18.44
N GLN A 32 -2.77 -37.07 18.39
CA GLN A 32 -3.08 -37.81 17.16
C GLN A 32 -4.47 -37.43 16.61
N GLY A 33 -4.56 -37.29 15.28
CA GLY A 33 -5.78 -36.84 14.62
C GLY A 33 -6.07 -35.35 14.77
N ASN A 34 -5.05 -34.54 15.09
CA ASN A 34 -5.18 -33.08 15.15
C ASN A 34 -5.47 -32.50 13.75
N MET A 35 -4.80 -32.98 12.71
CA MET A 35 -4.99 -32.54 11.32
C MET A 35 -6.40 -32.82 10.79
N GLU A 36 -7.05 -33.89 11.26
CA GLU A 36 -8.44 -34.22 10.89
C GLU A 36 -9.46 -33.18 11.40
N ARG A 37 -9.10 -32.39 12.41
CA ARG A 37 -9.98 -31.37 12.99
C ARG A 37 -10.01 -30.06 12.19
N PHE A 38 -9.13 -29.94 11.19
CA PHE A 38 -9.08 -28.75 10.35
C PHE A 38 -10.09 -28.84 9.21
N HIS A 39 -10.98 -27.84 9.17
CA HIS A 39 -11.90 -27.62 8.05
C HIS A 39 -11.37 -26.62 7.02
N PHE A 40 -10.17 -26.10 7.26
CA PHE A 40 -9.39 -25.27 6.34
C PHE A 40 -7.91 -25.62 6.45
N ASN A 41 -7.16 -25.51 5.36
CA ASN A 41 -5.72 -25.74 5.41
C ASN A 41 -5.02 -24.56 6.13
N PRO A 42 -4.22 -24.83 7.18
CA PRO A 42 -3.47 -23.78 7.88
C PRO A 42 -2.21 -23.33 7.13
N ILE A 43 -1.72 -24.17 6.20
CA ILE A 43 -0.53 -23.95 5.37
C ILE A 43 -0.85 -24.30 3.90
N PRO A 44 -0.04 -23.88 2.92
CA PRO A 44 -0.13 -24.38 1.56
C PRO A 44 0.04 -25.91 1.52
N LEU A 45 -0.79 -26.60 0.73
CA LEU A 45 -0.76 -28.06 0.61
C LEU A 45 -0.32 -28.50 -0.79
N ASN A 46 0.30 -29.68 -0.85
CA ASN A 46 0.62 -30.41 -2.08
C ASN A 46 -0.10 -31.76 -2.07
N GLN A 47 0.02 -32.54 -3.15
CA GLN A 47 -0.60 -33.87 -3.26
C GLN A 47 -0.35 -34.82 -2.07
N HIS A 48 0.80 -34.72 -1.41
CA HIS A 48 1.12 -35.53 -0.24
C HIS A 48 0.43 -34.98 1.01
N SER A 49 0.66 -33.71 1.36
CA SER A 49 0.11 -33.11 2.58
C SER A 49 -1.41 -32.96 2.56
N ARG A 50 -2.04 -32.83 1.37
CA ARG A 50 -3.50 -32.83 1.21
C ARG A 50 -4.17 -34.06 1.82
N ARG A 51 -3.51 -35.23 1.77
CA ARG A 51 -4.03 -36.50 2.30
C ARG A 51 -4.08 -36.51 3.83
N LEU A 52 -3.25 -35.71 4.48
CA LEU A 52 -3.17 -35.62 5.95
C LEU A 52 -4.28 -34.76 6.55
N PHE A 53 -4.94 -33.92 5.75
CA PHE A 53 -6.03 -33.05 6.17
C PHE A 53 -7.37 -33.44 5.51
N PRO A 54 -7.97 -34.59 5.87
CA PRO A 54 -9.07 -35.18 5.11
C PRO A 54 -10.36 -34.34 5.07
N ASN A 55 -10.57 -33.47 6.06
CA ASN A 55 -11.83 -32.75 6.31
C ASN A 55 -11.81 -31.27 5.89
N ILE A 56 -10.84 -30.86 5.07
CA ILE A 56 -10.82 -29.50 4.51
C ILE A 56 -12.00 -29.31 3.56
N GLU A 57 -12.84 -28.33 3.88
CA GLU A 57 -13.98 -27.87 3.08
C GLU A 57 -13.77 -26.43 2.57
N THR A 58 -13.07 -25.60 3.36
CA THR A 58 -12.66 -24.25 2.97
C THR A 58 -11.17 -24.23 2.63
N PHE A 59 -10.83 -24.07 1.35
CA PHE A 59 -9.45 -24.13 0.90
C PHE A 59 -8.83 -22.74 0.77
N HIS A 60 -7.78 -22.48 1.54
CA HIS A 60 -7.00 -21.26 1.51
C HIS A 60 -5.89 -21.38 0.46
N ILE A 61 -5.86 -20.43 -0.47
CA ILE A 61 -4.83 -20.31 -1.50
C ILE A 61 -4.00 -19.07 -1.16
N TYR A 62 -2.79 -19.30 -0.66
CA TYR A 62 -1.93 -18.24 -0.12
C TYR A 62 -1.13 -17.55 -1.23
N ASN A 63 -0.70 -18.31 -2.24
CA ASN A 63 0.07 -17.83 -3.39
C ASN A 63 -0.50 -18.33 -4.71
N LYS A 64 -0.24 -17.60 -5.79
CA LYS A 64 -0.66 -17.97 -7.16
C LYS A 64 -0.12 -19.33 -7.64
N LYS A 65 0.96 -19.82 -7.03
CA LYS A 65 1.62 -21.09 -7.38
C LYS A 65 1.18 -22.26 -6.51
N ASP A 66 0.36 -22.02 -5.49
CA ASP A 66 -0.11 -23.09 -4.61
C ASP A 66 -0.94 -24.08 -5.42
N GLU A 67 -0.83 -25.37 -5.08
CA GLU A 67 -1.68 -26.38 -5.69
C GLU A 67 -3.14 -26.17 -5.28
N VAL A 68 -4.04 -26.28 -6.24
CA VAL A 68 -5.49 -26.21 -6.02
C VAL A 68 -6.09 -27.57 -6.32
N PHE A 69 -6.93 -28.06 -5.41
CA PHE A 69 -7.52 -29.39 -5.50
C PHE A 69 -8.98 -29.30 -5.93
N LYS A 70 -9.40 -30.18 -6.84
CA LYS A 70 -10.79 -30.32 -7.31
C LYS A 70 -11.30 -31.71 -6.98
N ASP A 71 -11.16 -32.12 -5.73
CA ASP A 71 -11.50 -33.46 -5.22
C ASP A 71 -12.99 -33.60 -4.82
N GLY A 72 -13.81 -32.57 -5.06
CA GLY A 72 -15.23 -32.53 -4.72
C GLY A 72 -15.53 -32.30 -3.23
N ARG A 73 -14.51 -32.20 -2.37
CA ARG A 73 -14.68 -31.90 -0.93
C ARG A 73 -14.58 -30.41 -0.63
N ILE A 74 -13.85 -29.67 -1.46
CA ILE A 74 -13.69 -28.23 -1.31
C ILE A 74 -14.97 -27.54 -1.79
N ILE A 75 -15.68 -26.94 -0.85
CA ILE A 75 -16.95 -26.24 -1.07
C ILE A 75 -16.68 -24.76 -1.36
N LYS A 76 -15.56 -24.22 -0.85
CA LYS A 76 -15.26 -22.80 -0.91
C LYS A 76 -13.77 -22.54 -0.94
N GLN A 77 -13.32 -21.60 -1.77
CA GLN A 77 -11.94 -21.14 -1.76
C GLN A 77 -11.80 -19.74 -1.16
N ILE A 78 -10.71 -19.51 -0.43
CA ILE A 78 -10.30 -18.20 0.06
C ILE A 78 -8.93 -17.87 -0.53
N ILE A 79 -8.91 -16.91 -1.44
CA ILE A 79 -7.73 -16.47 -2.18
C ILE A 79 -7.13 -15.26 -1.48
N TRP A 80 -5.89 -15.42 -1.00
CA TRP A 80 -5.16 -14.39 -0.25
C TRP A 80 -4.20 -13.59 -1.12
N TYR A 81 -3.67 -14.20 -2.18
CA TYR A 81 -2.82 -13.47 -3.11
C TYR A 81 -3.61 -12.43 -3.89
N LYS A 82 -2.88 -11.46 -4.44
CA LYS A 82 -3.45 -10.37 -5.22
C LYS A 82 -4.12 -10.87 -6.52
N VAL A 83 -5.38 -10.52 -6.72
CA VAL A 83 -6.15 -10.79 -7.95
C VAL A 83 -6.59 -9.48 -8.59
N ASN A 84 -6.62 -9.42 -9.93
CA ASN A 84 -7.21 -8.26 -10.61
C ASN A 84 -8.75 -8.32 -10.56
N TYR A 85 -9.40 -7.19 -10.82
CA TYR A 85 -10.86 -7.07 -10.64
C TYR A 85 -11.64 -7.97 -11.61
N SER A 86 -11.19 -8.09 -12.87
CA SER A 86 -11.76 -9.03 -13.84
C SER A 86 -11.76 -10.47 -13.31
N ARG A 87 -10.63 -10.96 -12.77
CA ARG A 87 -10.54 -12.31 -12.20
C ARG A 87 -11.40 -12.44 -10.94
N TYR A 88 -11.44 -11.42 -10.09
CA TYR A 88 -12.31 -11.44 -8.91
C TYR A 88 -13.78 -11.67 -9.29
N LEU A 89 -14.27 -11.09 -10.39
CA LEU A 89 -15.64 -11.33 -10.83
C LEU A 89 -15.89 -12.80 -11.20
N GLU A 90 -14.95 -13.44 -11.91
CA GLU A 90 -15.01 -14.89 -12.20
C GLU A 90 -15.01 -15.72 -10.91
N GLU A 91 -14.13 -15.41 -9.97
CA GLU A 91 -14.03 -16.11 -8.67
C GLU A 91 -15.30 -15.92 -7.82
N LYS A 92 -15.90 -14.74 -7.87
CA LYS A 92 -17.15 -14.42 -7.17
C LYS A 92 -18.33 -15.21 -7.72
N GLU A 93 -18.40 -15.40 -9.03
CA GLU A 93 -19.41 -16.24 -9.69
C GLU A 93 -19.28 -17.72 -9.27
N GLU A 94 -18.05 -18.19 -9.06
CA GLU A 94 -17.76 -19.53 -8.52
C GLU A 94 -18.00 -19.65 -7.00
N GLY A 95 -18.36 -18.56 -6.31
CA GLY A 95 -18.59 -18.54 -4.85
C GLY A 95 -17.32 -18.43 -4.00
N ASN A 96 -16.16 -18.17 -4.63
CA ASN A 96 -14.88 -18.00 -3.96
C ASN A 96 -14.76 -16.59 -3.33
N ILE A 97 -13.90 -16.47 -2.33
CA ILE A 97 -13.61 -15.19 -1.66
C ILE A 97 -12.21 -14.74 -1.99
N CYS A 98 -12.09 -13.56 -2.61
CA CYS A 98 -10.81 -12.89 -2.80
C CYS A 98 -10.58 -11.84 -1.70
N LYS A 99 -9.43 -11.88 -1.04
CA LYS A 99 -9.08 -10.95 0.04
C LYS A 99 -8.30 -9.73 -0.42
N ASN A 100 -7.67 -9.79 -1.59
CA ASN A 100 -6.81 -8.73 -2.13
C ASN A 100 -7.12 -8.50 -3.62
N ILE A 101 -8.04 -7.58 -3.88
CA ILE A 101 -8.58 -7.24 -5.18
C ILE A 101 -7.94 -5.92 -5.64
N GLU A 102 -7.25 -5.98 -6.77
CA GLU A 102 -6.57 -4.86 -7.42
C GLU A 102 -7.35 -4.40 -8.65
N TYR A 103 -7.56 -3.08 -8.79
CA TYR A 103 -8.10 -2.51 -10.02
C TYR A 103 -6.95 -2.10 -10.95
N THR A 104 -6.80 -2.84 -12.04
CA THR A 104 -5.69 -2.66 -12.99
C THR A 104 -6.02 -1.65 -14.09
N LYS A 105 -5.04 -1.33 -14.93
CA LYS A 105 -5.26 -0.49 -16.11
C LYS A 105 -6.19 -1.19 -17.10
N GLU A 106 -6.05 -2.50 -17.27
CA GLU A 106 -6.90 -3.35 -18.10
C GLU A 106 -8.34 -3.35 -17.57
N ASP A 107 -8.52 -3.47 -16.26
CA ASP A 107 -9.85 -3.36 -15.63
C ASP A 107 -10.46 -1.97 -15.87
N ARG A 108 -9.68 -0.90 -15.73
CA ARG A 108 -10.14 0.46 -16.02
C ARG A 108 -10.57 0.63 -17.48
N ILE A 109 -9.83 0.07 -18.44
CA ILE A 109 -10.20 0.09 -19.86
C ILE A 109 -11.53 -0.64 -20.09
N LYS A 110 -11.77 -1.73 -19.36
CA LYS A 110 -12.95 -2.57 -19.51
C LYS A 110 -14.20 -2.05 -18.78
N TYR A 111 -14.05 -1.56 -17.55
CA TYR A 111 -15.15 -1.20 -16.66
C TYR A 111 -15.26 0.31 -16.39
N GLY A 112 -14.31 1.10 -16.88
CA GLY A 112 -14.31 2.56 -16.75
C GLY A 112 -13.54 3.07 -15.52
N ASN A 113 -13.74 4.34 -15.19
CA ASN A 113 -12.92 5.05 -14.18
C ASN A 113 -13.46 4.96 -12.75
N THR A 114 -14.69 4.48 -12.58
CA THR A 114 -15.29 4.30 -11.24
C THR A 114 -14.71 3.04 -10.61
N ILE A 115 -13.98 3.20 -9.51
CA ILE A 115 -13.39 2.07 -8.80
C ILE A 115 -14.48 1.35 -8.00
N PRO A 116 -14.67 0.03 -8.19
CA PRO A 116 -15.63 -0.77 -7.42
C PRO A 116 -15.32 -0.83 -5.92
N ILE A 117 -16.34 -0.93 -5.06
CA ILE A 117 -16.18 -0.87 -3.59
C ILE A 117 -15.42 -2.07 -3.00
N GLU A 118 -15.39 -3.19 -3.72
CA GLU A 118 -14.66 -4.39 -3.31
C GLU A 118 -13.15 -4.31 -3.58
N VAL A 119 -12.71 -3.34 -4.39
CA VAL A 119 -11.29 -3.11 -4.67
C VAL A 119 -10.60 -2.54 -3.43
N ASN A 120 -9.40 -3.04 -3.14
CA ASN A 120 -8.59 -2.59 -2.00
C ASN A 120 -7.19 -2.07 -2.42
N SER A 121 -6.84 -2.17 -3.70
CA SER A 121 -5.59 -1.60 -4.25
C SER A 121 -5.75 -1.16 -5.70
N LEU A 122 -4.92 -0.20 -6.13
CA LEU A 122 -4.79 0.18 -7.54
C LEU A 122 -3.52 -0.42 -8.12
N GLY A 123 -3.63 -0.98 -9.32
CA GLY A 123 -2.48 -1.43 -10.09
C GLY A 123 -1.53 -0.29 -10.43
N ASN A 124 -0.27 -0.64 -10.67
CA ASN A 124 0.71 0.31 -11.18
C ASN A 124 0.18 0.96 -12.46
N GLU A 125 0.34 2.28 -12.57
CA GLU A 125 -0.07 3.05 -13.75
C GLU A 125 -1.56 2.94 -14.12
N CYS A 126 -2.42 2.49 -13.17
CA CYS A 126 -3.84 2.26 -13.42
C CYS A 126 -4.50 3.46 -14.11
N PHE A 127 -4.26 4.68 -13.63
CA PHE A 127 -4.76 5.93 -14.19
C PHE A 127 -3.68 6.78 -14.87
N SER A 128 -2.47 6.26 -15.10
CA SER A 128 -1.40 7.08 -15.68
C SER A 128 -1.73 7.62 -17.05
N PHE A 129 -1.24 8.83 -17.34
CA PHE A 129 -1.51 9.60 -18.57
C PHE A 129 -2.99 9.89 -18.83
N TYR A 130 -3.87 9.59 -17.87
CA TYR A 130 -5.29 9.77 -18.09
C TYR A 130 -5.71 11.21 -17.79
N SER A 131 -6.48 11.78 -18.71
CA SER A 131 -7.15 13.06 -18.52
C SER A 131 -8.39 12.84 -17.65
N ILE A 132 -8.19 12.89 -16.33
CA ILE A 132 -9.27 12.77 -15.35
C ILE A 132 -10.07 14.08 -15.41
N LEU A 133 -11.32 14.01 -15.89
CA LEU A 133 -12.23 15.16 -16.02
C LEU A 133 -13.25 15.25 -14.86
N THR A 134 -13.35 14.21 -14.03
CA THR A 134 -14.25 14.14 -12.86
C THR A 134 -13.49 13.64 -11.63
N PRO A 135 -13.86 14.06 -10.40
CA PRO A 135 -13.24 13.56 -9.19
C PRO A 135 -13.33 12.03 -9.12
N ILE A 136 -12.20 11.35 -8.93
CA ILE A 136 -12.18 9.91 -8.71
C ILE A 136 -12.59 9.64 -7.27
N ASN A 137 -13.67 8.88 -7.10
CA ASN A 137 -14.01 8.33 -5.79
C ASN A 137 -13.26 7.02 -5.61
N ILE A 138 -12.39 6.99 -4.60
CA ILE A 138 -11.54 5.85 -4.29
C ILE A 138 -12.18 5.17 -3.06
N PRO A 139 -12.81 3.99 -3.18
CA PRO A 139 -13.39 3.30 -2.03
C PRO A 139 -12.38 2.33 -1.40
N ASN A 140 -12.26 2.35 -0.07
CA ASN A 140 -11.57 1.30 0.71
C ASN A 140 -10.19 0.86 0.21
N ILE A 141 -9.43 1.77 -0.40
CA ILE A 141 -8.09 1.47 -0.91
C ILE A 141 -7.07 1.61 0.21
N ILE A 142 -6.27 0.57 0.40
CA ILE A 142 -5.27 0.52 1.47
C ILE A 142 -3.96 1.15 0.98
N LYS A 143 -3.62 0.98 -0.31
CA LYS A 143 -2.35 1.41 -0.92
C LYS A 143 -2.52 1.90 -2.36
N MET A 144 -1.86 3.00 -2.70
CA MET A 144 -1.74 3.54 -4.06
C MET A 144 -0.26 3.69 -4.42
N ARG A 145 0.17 3.25 -5.61
CA ARG A 145 1.55 3.43 -6.08
C ARG A 145 1.56 3.63 -7.59
N HIS A 146 2.26 4.65 -8.09
CA HIS A 146 2.27 5.03 -9.51
C HIS A 146 0.86 5.22 -10.12
N SER A 147 -0.19 5.36 -9.31
CA SER A 147 -1.56 5.18 -9.81
C SER A 147 -2.03 6.32 -10.69
N PHE A 148 -1.58 7.56 -10.42
CA PHE A 148 -1.95 8.77 -11.15
C PHE A 148 -0.73 9.46 -11.80
N ASP A 149 0.36 8.73 -12.10
CA ASP A 149 1.53 9.34 -12.73
C ASP A 149 1.16 9.95 -14.09
N ARG A 150 1.56 11.20 -14.30
CA ARG A 150 1.31 12.02 -15.50
C ARG A 150 -0.17 12.27 -15.80
N CYS A 151 -1.04 12.28 -14.80
CA CYS A 151 -2.42 12.79 -14.95
C CYS A 151 -2.42 14.32 -15.06
N SER A 152 -2.00 14.86 -16.21
CA SER A 152 -1.75 16.30 -16.39
C SER A 152 -3.00 17.18 -16.25
N THR A 153 -4.22 16.64 -16.37
CA THR A 153 -5.47 17.39 -16.19
C THR A 153 -6.08 17.26 -14.80
N LEU A 154 -5.52 16.42 -13.91
CA LEU A 154 -6.06 16.22 -12.57
C LEU A 154 -5.88 17.51 -11.76
N THR A 155 -6.97 18.17 -11.39
CA THR A 155 -6.95 19.42 -10.60
C THR A 155 -7.13 19.18 -9.11
N THR A 156 -7.94 18.19 -8.75
CA THR A 156 -8.22 17.77 -7.37
C THR A 156 -8.43 16.25 -7.30
N VAL A 157 -8.16 15.66 -6.13
CA VAL A 157 -8.41 14.24 -5.86
C VAL A 157 -8.86 14.08 -4.40
N ASN A 158 -9.90 13.28 -4.19
CA ASN A 158 -10.35 12.92 -2.86
C ASN A 158 -9.74 11.58 -2.46
N ILE A 159 -8.84 11.59 -1.48
CA ILE A 159 -8.21 10.38 -0.95
C ILE A 159 -9.04 9.90 0.27
N PRO A 160 -9.51 8.64 0.29
CA PRO A 160 -10.35 8.14 1.38
C PRO A 160 -9.50 7.89 2.63
N THR A 161 -10.12 7.97 3.80
CA THR A 161 -9.49 7.74 5.10
C THR A 161 -9.03 6.30 5.35
N SER A 162 -9.33 5.39 4.42
CA SER A 162 -8.81 4.02 4.42
C SER A 162 -7.40 3.91 3.83
N VAL A 163 -6.91 4.92 3.08
CA VAL A 163 -5.54 4.91 2.55
C VAL A 163 -4.55 5.04 3.69
N THR A 164 -3.61 4.09 3.77
CA THR A 164 -2.51 4.11 4.74
C THR A 164 -1.18 4.51 4.10
N GLN A 165 -1.03 4.32 2.80
CA GLN A 165 0.22 4.59 2.08
C GLN A 165 -0.04 5.27 0.73
N ILE A 166 0.62 6.40 0.49
CA ILE A 166 0.74 7.01 -0.83
C ILE A 166 2.15 6.73 -1.33
N GLY A 167 2.28 5.70 -2.15
CA GLY A 167 3.58 5.19 -2.59
C GLY A 167 4.22 6.00 -3.72
N ASP A 168 5.36 5.50 -4.18
CA ASP A 168 6.21 6.16 -5.16
C ASP A 168 5.45 6.64 -6.41
N ARG A 169 5.79 7.85 -6.86
CA ARG A 169 5.27 8.53 -8.06
C ARG A 169 3.75 8.58 -8.17
N CYS A 170 3.00 8.44 -7.06
CA CYS A 170 1.55 8.32 -7.12
C CYS A 170 0.87 9.47 -7.88
N PHE A 171 1.34 10.71 -7.72
CA PHE A 171 0.84 11.91 -8.40
C PHE A 171 1.95 12.65 -9.17
N SER A 172 3.02 11.94 -9.57
CA SER A 172 4.13 12.56 -10.31
C SER A 172 3.61 13.16 -11.62
N LYS A 173 4.08 14.36 -11.97
CA LYS A 173 3.72 15.13 -13.17
C LYS A 173 2.20 15.35 -13.33
N CYS A 174 1.44 15.38 -12.23
CA CYS A 174 0.08 15.92 -12.21
C CYS A 174 0.14 17.46 -12.29
N THR A 175 0.51 17.98 -13.46
CA THR A 175 0.91 19.39 -13.63
C THR A 175 -0.20 20.41 -13.31
N SER A 176 -1.48 20.01 -13.39
CA SER A 176 -2.62 20.86 -13.06
C SER A 176 -3.15 20.68 -11.63
N LEU A 177 -2.57 19.79 -10.82
CA LEU A 177 -3.03 19.53 -9.46
C LEU A 177 -2.76 20.76 -8.59
N GLN A 178 -3.82 21.42 -8.12
CA GLN A 178 -3.70 22.68 -7.37
C GLN A 178 -3.64 22.47 -5.86
N SER A 179 -4.43 21.50 -5.38
CA SER A 179 -4.50 21.14 -3.97
C SER A 179 -4.83 19.65 -3.83
N ILE A 180 -4.41 19.08 -2.71
CA ILE A 180 -4.71 17.70 -2.34
C ILE A 180 -4.84 17.58 -0.83
N ASN A 181 -5.92 16.94 -0.39
CA ASN A 181 -6.12 16.63 1.02
C ASN A 181 -5.64 15.20 1.29
N ILE A 182 -4.53 15.07 2.02
CA ILE A 182 -4.02 13.76 2.44
C ILE A 182 -4.65 13.41 3.81
N PRO A 183 -5.31 12.24 3.94
CA PRO A 183 -5.96 11.87 5.19
C PRO A 183 -4.94 11.51 6.28
N THR A 184 -5.33 11.69 7.55
CA THR A 184 -4.50 11.41 8.73
C THR A 184 -4.13 9.94 8.89
N SER A 185 -4.83 9.03 8.22
CA SER A 185 -4.51 7.61 8.14
C SER A 185 -3.21 7.30 7.41
N VAL A 186 -2.69 8.22 6.60
CA VAL A 186 -1.47 8.02 5.82
C VAL A 186 -0.25 8.11 6.72
N ILE A 187 0.56 7.05 6.70
CA ILE A 187 1.80 6.93 7.49
C ILE A 187 3.07 7.18 6.65
N GLU A 188 2.96 7.15 5.33
CA GLU A 188 4.11 7.22 4.41
C GLU A 188 3.74 7.95 3.10
N ILE A 189 4.62 8.87 2.69
CA ILE A 189 4.59 9.53 1.36
C ILE A 189 5.87 9.12 0.60
N GLY A 190 5.69 8.34 -0.45
CA GLY A 190 6.77 7.70 -1.20
C GLY A 190 7.60 8.65 -2.06
N ASN A 191 8.62 8.09 -2.69
CA ASN A 191 9.56 8.84 -3.52
C ASN A 191 8.87 9.44 -4.74
N LYS A 192 9.22 10.68 -5.10
CA LYS A 192 8.68 11.39 -6.26
C LYS A 192 7.15 11.51 -6.27
N CYS A 193 6.49 11.40 -5.11
CA CYS A 193 5.02 11.33 -5.04
C CYS A 193 4.34 12.52 -5.74
N PHE A 194 4.84 13.73 -5.57
CA PHE A 194 4.34 14.98 -6.17
C PHE A 194 5.38 15.62 -7.11
N PHE A 195 6.28 14.82 -7.68
CA PHE A 195 7.36 15.28 -8.56
C PHE A 195 6.80 16.09 -9.73
N GLU A 196 7.24 17.33 -9.93
CA GLU A 196 6.79 18.23 -10.99
C GLU A 196 5.27 18.52 -11.00
N CYS A 197 4.62 18.52 -9.83
CA CYS A 197 3.26 19.09 -9.69
C CYS A 197 3.32 20.62 -9.74
N TYR A 198 3.48 21.19 -10.95
CA TYR A 198 3.78 22.61 -11.14
C TYR A 198 2.73 23.56 -10.56
N SER A 199 1.45 23.18 -10.56
CA SER A 199 0.34 24.03 -10.09
C SER A 199 0.02 23.87 -8.60
N LEU A 200 0.69 22.96 -7.88
CA LEU A 200 0.38 22.69 -6.47
C LEU A 200 0.78 23.91 -5.63
N THR A 201 -0.19 24.58 -5.00
CA THR A 201 0.05 25.82 -4.26
C THR A 201 0.28 25.61 -2.77
N SER A 202 -0.38 24.60 -2.21
CA SER A 202 -0.27 24.22 -0.80
C SER A 202 -0.55 22.73 -0.64
N ILE A 203 0.03 22.13 0.41
CA ILE A 203 -0.24 20.75 0.81
C ILE A 203 -0.06 20.60 2.31
N ALA A 204 -0.99 19.93 2.97
CA ALA A 204 -0.87 19.56 4.37
C ALA A 204 -0.29 18.15 4.49
N ILE A 205 0.85 18.01 5.17
CA ILE A 205 1.43 16.71 5.48
C ILE A 205 0.74 16.14 6.72
N PRO A 206 0.19 14.92 6.68
CA PRO A 206 -0.46 14.33 7.85
C PRO A 206 0.47 14.13 9.04
N THR A 207 -0.08 14.28 10.24
CA THR A 207 0.67 14.16 11.51
C THR A 207 1.19 12.75 11.82
N ASN A 208 0.80 11.72 11.06
CA ASN A 208 1.31 10.36 11.23
C ASN A 208 2.44 10.00 10.25
N VAL A 209 2.82 10.91 9.35
CA VAL A 209 3.90 10.67 8.39
C VAL A 209 5.26 10.82 9.07
N SER A 210 6.07 9.75 9.05
CA SER A 210 7.41 9.76 9.65
C SER A 210 8.53 10.18 8.69
N LYS A 211 8.28 10.09 7.38
CA LYS A 211 9.27 10.33 6.32
C LYS A 211 8.63 10.95 5.08
N ILE A 212 9.34 11.91 4.49
CA ILE A 212 9.03 12.46 3.17
C ILE A 212 10.07 11.93 2.16
N GLY A 213 9.62 11.19 1.14
CA GLY A 213 10.51 10.48 0.21
C GLY A 213 11.38 11.38 -0.69
N ASP A 214 12.34 10.75 -1.37
CA ASP A 214 13.26 11.40 -2.31
C ASP A 214 12.50 12.10 -3.43
N ARG A 215 12.87 13.36 -3.72
CA ARG A 215 12.28 14.20 -4.77
C ARG A 215 10.76 14.34 -4.66
N CYS A 216 10.18 14.18 -3.47
CA CYS A 216 8.73 14.14 -3.28
C CYS A 216 8.03 15.39 -3.85
N PHE A 217 8.57 16.59 -3.62
CA PHE A 217 8.03 17.87 -4.08
C PHE A 217 8.93 18.55 -5.12
N TYR A 218 9.87 17.82 -5.72
CA TYR A 218 10.81 18.39 -6.68
C TYR A 218 10.06 19.13 -7.79
N GLY A 219 10.40 20.39 -8.04
CA GLY A 219 9.79 21.18 -9.10
C GLY A 219 8.32 21.53 -8.87
N CYS A 220 7.81 21.49 -7.63
CA CYS A 220 6.52 22.09 -7.29
C CYS A 220 6.64 23.62 -7.30
N LYS A 221 6.70 24.20 -8.50
CA LYS A 221 7.05 25.61 -8.72
C LYS A 221 6.07 26.60 -8.13
N SER A 222 4.80 26.25 -7.97
CA SER A 222 3.76 27.12 -7.38
C SER A 222 3.58 26.93 -5.88
N LEU A 223 4.29 26.00 -5.24
CA LEU A 223 4.12 25.69 -3.81
C LEU A 223 4.64 26.88 -3.01
N THR A 224 3.75 27.60 -2.31
CA THR A 224 4.11 28.82 -1.57
C THR A 224 4.39 28.57 -0.10
N SER A 225 3.74 27.55 0.48
CA SER A 225 3.95 27.13 1.87
C SER A 225 3.77 25.62 2.02
N ILE A 226 4.49 25.06 3.00
CA ILE A 226 4.30 23.69 3.45
C ILE A 226 4.61 23.59 4.95
N GLU A 227 3.72 22.93 5.69
CA GLU A 227 3.94 22.62 7.10
C GLU A 227 4.48 21.19 7.23
N ILE A 228 5.65 21.06 7.88
CA ILE A 228 6.24 19.76 8.20
C ILE A 228 5.89 19.41 9.65
N PRO A 229 5.10 18.36 9.91
CA PRO A 229 4.70 17.98 11.26
C PRO A 229 5.88 17.41 12.05
N THR A 230 5.80 17.50 13.38
CA THR A 230 6.84 17.03 14.32
C THR A 230 7.03 15.51 14.35
N SER A 231 6.17 14.75 13.68
CA SER A 231 6.34 13.31 13.46
C SER A 231 7.36 12.99 12.37
N VAL A 232 7.66 13.94 11.47
CA VAL A 232 8.64 13.74 10.41
C VAL A 232 10.04 13.76 11.01
N THR A 233 10.79 12.70 10.71
CA THR A 233 12.17 12.49 11.16
C THR A 233 13.18 12.54 10.01
N GLU A 234 12.72 12.34 8.77
CA GLU A 234 13.56 12.29 7.56
C GLU A 234 12.94 13.07 6.39
N ILE A 235 13.78 13.90 5.75
CA ILE A 235 13.49 14.56 4.46
C ILE A 235 14.41 13.95 3.40
N GLY A 236 13.86 13.38 2.33
CA GLY A 236 14.62 12.72 1.26
C GLY A 236 15.45 13.64 0.36
N ASN A 237 16.29 13.02 -0.47
CA ASN A 237 17.17 13.71 -1.41
C ASN A 237 16.39 14.59 -2.39
N LEU A 238 16.83 15.84 -2.60
CA LEU A 238 16.23 16.77 -3.54
C LEU A 238 14.71 17.00 -3.34
N CYS A 239 14.21 16.81 -2.12
CA CYS A 239 12.77 16.78 -1.82
C CYS A 239 12.04 18.06 -2.26
N PHE A 240 12.56 19.24 -1.95
CA PHE A 240 12.01 20.55 -2.29
C PHE A 240 12.86 21.29 -3.33
N LYS A 241 13.69 20.56 -4.08
CA LYS A 241 14.53 21.18 -5.11
C LYS A 241 13.64 21.83 -6.17
N GLU A 242 13.98 23.04 -6.62
CA GLU A 242 13.22 23.83 -7.62
C GLU A 242 11.79 24.23 -7.17
N CYS A 243 11.51 24.23 -5.86
CA CYS A 243 10.30 24.84 -5.30
C CYS A 243 10.45 26.37 -5.24
N THR A 244 10.49 27.03 -6.39
CA THR A 244 10.90 28.43 -6.54
C THR A 244 9.97 29.45 -5.88
N SER A 245 8.68 29.13 -5.68
CA SER A 245 7.72 30.05 -5.03
C SER A 245 7.60 29.86 -3.52
N LEU A 246 8.35 28.91 -2.94
CA LEU A 246 8.23 28.54 -1.53
C LEU A 246 8.86 29.62 -0.65
N THR A 247 8.04 30.41 0.04
CA THR A 247 8.50 31.62 0.74
C THR A 247 9.07 31.34 2.13
N SER A 248 8.62 30.26 2.77
CA SER A 248 9.12 29.79 4.05
C SER A 248 8.79 28.33 4.27
N ILE A 249 9.62 27.64 5.05
CA ILE A 249 9.37 26.29 5.57
C ILE A 249 9.83 26.27 7.02
N ASN A 250 8.96 25.83 7.92
CA ASN A 250 9.36 25.55 9.29
C ASN A 250 10.00 24.15 9.36
N ILE A 251 11.25 24.07 9.82
CA ILE A 251 11.97 22.81 10.00
C ILE A 251 11.86 22.40 11.48
N PRO A 252 11.01 21.41 11.84
CA PRO A 252 10.89 20.96 13.22
C PRO A 252 12.18 20.31 13.72
N SER A 253 12.44 20.41 15.02
CA SER A 253 13.59 19.79 15.69
C SER A 253 13.57 18.26 15.70
N SER A 254 12.45 17.65 15.30
CA SER A 254 12.29 16.20 15.14
C SER A 254 13.06 15.63 13.95
N ILE A 255 13.43 16.46 12.97
CA ILE A 255 14.16 16.01 11.79
C ILE A 255 15.59 15.70 12.18
N THR A 256 15.98 14.43 12.00
CA THR A 256 17.32 13.92 12.33
C THR A 256 18.12 13.54 11.09
N SER A 257 17.46 13.42 9.93
CA SER A 257 18.09 13.05 8.66
C SER A 257 17.62 13.96 7.52
N PHE A 258 18.58 14.56 6.82
CA PHE A 258 18.35 15.35 5.62
C PHE A 258 19.02 14.68 4.43
N GLY A 259 18.31 14.64 3.31
CA GLY A 259 18.84 14.21 2.02
C GLY A 259 19.64 15.30 1.31
N ILE A 260 20.48 14.88 0.37
CA ILE A 260 21.35 15.73 -0.44
C ILE A 260 20.49 16.67 -1.30
N GLY A 261 20.83 17.96 -1.27
CA GLY A 261 20.22 19.05 -2.04
C GLY A 261 18.71 19.19 -1.80
N CYS A 262 18.20 18.79 -0.63
CA CYS A 262 16.76 18.77 -0.36
C CYS A 262 16.09 20.15 -0.44
N PHE A 263 16.85 21.25 -0.37
CA PHE A 263 16.39 22.63 -0.50
C PHE A 263 17.03 23.39 -1.67
N TYR A 264 17.72 22.70 -2.59
CA TYR A 264 18.43 23.33 -3.71
C TYR A 264 17.49 24.14 -4.62
N HIS A 265 17.76 25.42 -4.83
CA HIS A 265 16.93 26.33 -5.65
C HIS A 265 15.46 26.43 -5.19
N CYS A 266 15.19 26.32 -3.88
CA CYS A 266 13.88 26.66 -3.34
C CYS A 266 13.77 28.17 -3.04
N GLY A 267 12.54 28.72 -3.00
CA GLY A 267 12.32 30.17 -2.84
C GLY A 267 12.80 30.75 -1.50
N CYS A 268 13.01 29.91 -0.49
CA CYS A 268 13.45 30.29 0.86
C CYS A 268 14.83 29.73 1.22
N GLU A 269 15.62 29.32 0.21
CA GLU A 269 16.95 28.73 0.39
C GLU A 269 17.85 29.62 1.26
N GLU A 270 17.89 30.92 1.00
CA GLU A 270 18.72 31.88 1.73
C GLU A 270 18.29 32.07 3.19
N GLU A 271 16.99 31.97 3.50
CA GLU A 271 16.50 31.98 4.88
C GLU A 271 16.86 30.69 5.60
N LEU A 272 16.71 29.54 4.93
CA LEU A 272 17.06 28.23 5.48
C LEU A 272 18.56 28.10 5.77
N LYS A 273 19.43 28.68 4.94
CA LYS A 273 20.89 28.73 5.18
C LYS A 273 21.27 29.42 6.50
N LYS A 274 20.41 30.28 7.07
CA LYS A 274 20.63 30.89 8.38
C LYS A 274 20.45 29.90 9.53
N ASN A 275 19.75 28.78 9.30
CA ASN A 275 19.54 27.74 10.29
C ASN A 275 20.75 26.79 10.34
N LYS A 276 21.55 26.92 11.40
CA LYS A 276 22.77 26.12 11.63
C LYS A 276 22.50 24.62 11.87
N THR A 277 21.26 24.21 12.10
CA THR A 277 20.92 22.79 12.27
C THR A 277 20.73 22.06 10.95
N ILE A 278 20.68 22.78 9.83
CA ILE A 278 20.53 22.20 8.49
C ILE A 278 21.93 22.01 7.89
N PRO A 279 22.31 20.79 7.47
CA PRO A 279 23.61 20.54 6.85
C PRO A 279 23.83 21.30 5.54
N GLU A 280 25.07 21.68 5.25
CA GLU A 280 25.42 22.41 4.01
C GLU A 280 25.05 21.65 2.73
N TYR A 281 25.16 20.32 2.75
CA TYR A 281 24.84 19.48 1.59
C TYR A 281 23.35 19.53 1.19
N CYS A 282 22.48 20.12 2.02
CA CYS A 282 21.07 20.32 1.71
C CYS A 282 20.81 21.43 0.68
N PHE A 283 21.81 22.28 0.45
CA PHE A 283 21.80 23.45 -0.43
C PHE A 283 22.79 23.32 -1.59
#